data_AF-A0A7I8CUT3-F1
#
_entry.id   AF-A0A7I8CUT3-F1
#
_cell.length_a   1.000
_cell.length_b   1.000
_cell.length_c   1.000
_cell.angle_alpha   90.00
_cell.angle_beta   90.00
_cell.angle_gamma   90.00
#
_symmetry.space_group_name_H-M   'P 1'
#
loop_
_entity.id
_entity.type
_entity.pdbx_description
1 polymer ?
#
loop_
_entity_poly.entity_id
_entity_poly.type
_entity_poly.pdbx_seq_one_letter_code
_entity_poly.pdbx_strand_id
1 'polypeptide(L)'
;MGSALVWAAIPHNSDGVVFQVRVIRGLQRFHIPRRVLEEAYDLPPHVSDAGQLEVFYRHATHILSRAMRKRPIAGADTAAFQTLDFTPLVEVAQAATALPSEAEGYLASN
;
A
#
# COMPACT_ATOMS: atom_id res chain seq x y z
N MET A 1 11.11 -8.95 -13.35
CA MET A 1 9.82 -9.56 -12.98
C MET A 1 8.78 -9.07 -13.96
N GLY A 2 8.07 -9.96 -14.66
CA GLY A 2 6.98 -9.55 -15.54
C GLY A 2 5.95 -8.75 -14.73
N SER A 3 5.49 -7.62 -15.29
CA SER A 3 4.57 -6.72 -14.62
C SER A 3 3.35 -7.51 -14.09
N ALA A 4 3.13 -7.49 -12.78
CA ALA A 4 1.94 -8.07 -12.17
C ALA A 4 0.65 -7.34 -12.61
N LEU A 5 0.78 -6.10 -13.09
CA LEU A 5 -0.30 -5.30 -13.65
C LEU A 5 -0.80 -5.89 -14.97
N VAL A 6 -2.12 -6.11 -15.05
CA VAL A 6 -2.83 -6.56 -16.25
C VAL A 6 -3.32 -5.34 -17.04
N TRP A 7 -4.00 -4.41 -16.38
CA TRP A 7 -4.47 -3.15 -16.96
C TRP A 7 -4.68 -2.10 -15.87
N ALA A 8 -4.69 -0.82 -16.27
CA ALA A 8 -5.09 0.31 -15.46
C ALA A 8 -5.89 1.29 -16.33
N ALA A 9 -6.89 1.94 -15.75
CA ALA A 9 -7.76 2.88 -16.44
C ALA A 9 -8.39 3.88 -15.48
N ILE A 10 -8.88 4.99 -16.04
CA ILE A 10 -9.71 5.96 -15.34
C ILE A 10 -11.18 5.52 -15.47
N PRO A 11 -11.93 5.38 -14.37
CA PRO A 11 -13.35 5.08 -14.41
C PRO A 11 -14.16 6.26 -14.98
N HIS A 12 -15.38 6.02 -15.46
CA HIS A 12 -16.21 7.06 -16.10
C HIS A 12 -16.54 8.28 -15.22
N ASN A 13 -16.50 8.12 -13.89
CA ASN A 13 -16.69 9.22 -12.94
C ASN A 13 -15.39 10.01 -12.67
N SER A 14 -14.29 9.65 -13.35
CA SER A 14 -12.96 10.23 -13.21
C SER A 14 -12.38 10.15 -11.80
N ASP A 15 -12.96 9.36 -10.89
CA ASP A 15 -12.54 9.31 -9.49
C ASP A 15 -11.36 8.36 -9.30
N GLY A 16 -10.18 8.74 -9.78
CA GLY A 16 -8.96 7.99 -9.51
C GLY A 16 -8.66 6.91 -10.54
N VAL A 17 -7.91 5.89 -10.12
CA VAL A 17 -7.43 4.82 -11.01
C VAL A 17 -8.00 3.49 -10.58
N VAL A 18 -8.61 2.77 -11.52
CA VAL A 18 -8.97 1.36 -11.35
C VAL A 18 -7.94 0.52 -12.10
N PHE A 19 -7.46 -0.53 -11.47
CA PHE A 19 -6.46 -1.41 -12.07
C PHE A 19 -6.64 -2.85 -11.64
N GLN A 20 -6.06 -3.77 -12.41
CA GLN A 20 -6.12 -5.20 -12.12
C GLN A 20 -4.73 -5.80 -12.06
N VAL A 21 -4.49 -6.61 -11.03
CA VAL A 21 -3.20 -7.24 -10.76
C VAL A 21 -3.37 -8.74 -10.68
N ARG A 22 -2.38 -9.49 -11.18
CA ARG A 22 -2.27 -10.93 -10.95
C ARG A 22 -1.79 -11.19 -9.53
N VAL A 23 -2.59 -11.90 -8.75
CA VAL A 23 -2.31 -12.26 -7.35
C VAL A 23 -2.44 -13.78 -7.17
N ILE A 24 -2.30 -14.29 -5.94
CA ILE A 24 -2.49 -15.71 -5.66
C ILE A 24 -3.93 -16.10 -6.00
N ARG A 25 -4.09 -17.20 -6.74
CA ARG A 25 -5.39 -17.77 -7.14
C ARG A 25 -6.25 -16.87 -8.05
N GLY A 26 -5.68 -15.87 -8.74
CA GLY A 26 -6.41 -15.19 -9.82
C GLY A 26 -6.00 -13.75 -10.09
N LEU A 27 -7.00 -12.96 -10.47
CA LEU A 27 -6.89 -11.53 -10.78
C LEU A 27 -7.68 -10.73 -9.75
N GLN A 28 -7.05 -9.73 -9.14
CA GLN A 28 -7.69 -8.83 -8.18
C GLN A 28 -7.82 -7.44 -8.78
N ARG A 29 -9.03 -6.85 -8.69
CA ARG A 29 -9.26 -5.44 -9.05
C ARG A 29 -9.04 -4.54 -7.84
N PHE A 30 -8.44 -3.40 -8.08
CA PHE A 30 -8.23 -2.37 -7.08
C PHE A 30 -8.71 -1.03 -7.61
N HIS A 31 -9.02 -0.14 -6.68
CA HIS A 31 -9.36 1.25 -6.94
C HIS A 31 -8.56 2.15 -6.01
N ILE A 32 -7.88 3.15 -6.56
CA ILE A 32 -7.29 4.25 -5.80
C ILE A 32 -8.15 5.47 -6.09
N PRO A 33 -8.98 5.95 -5.13
CA PRO A 33 -9.76 7.17 -5.31
C PRO A 33 -8.86 8.36 -5.62
N ARG A 34 -9.37 9.37 -6.34
CA ARG A 34 -8.53 10.52 -6.75
C ARG A 34 -7.92 11.22 -5.55
N ARG A 35 -8.71 11.42 -4.50
CA ARG A 35 -8.26 12.04 -3.24
C ARG A 35 -7.14 11.27 -2.58
N VAL A 36 -7.23 9.94 -2.55
CA VAL A 36 -6.17 9.09 -1.99
C VAL A 36 -4.89 9.19 -2.81
N LEU A 37 -5.01 9.26 -4.14
CA LEU A 37 -3.85 9.46 -5.02
C LEU A 37 -3.21 10.84 -4.81
N GLU A 38 -4.03 11.89 -4.69
CA GLU A 38 -3.58 13.25 -4.41
C GLU A 38 -2.83 13.33 -3.08
N GLU A 39 -3.40 12.79 -2.01
CA GLU A 39 -2.79 12.78 -0.67
C GLU A 39 -1.54 11.91 -0.60
N ALA A 40 -1.55 10.71 -1.18
CA ALA A 40 -0.42 9.78 -1.07
C ALA A 40 0.84 10.22 -1.82
N TYR A 41 0.70 11.13 -2.79
CA TYR A 41 1.77 11.57 -3.67
C TYR A 41 1.92 13.10 -3.73
N ASP A 42 1.36 13.80 -2.74
CA ASP A 42 1.44 15.27 -2.58
C ASP A 42 1.07 16.05 -3.86
N LEU A 43 0.02 15.62 -4.55
CA LEU A 43 -0.43 16.25 -5.78
C LEU A 43 -1.38 17.43 -5.48
N PRO A 44 -1.44 18.42 -6.38
CA PRO A 44 -2.49 19.42 -6.34
C PRO A 44 -3.89 18.77 -6.40
N PRO A 45 -4.89 19.36 -5.70
CA PRO A 45 -6.28 18.94 -5.82
C PRO A 45 -6.78 18.96 -7.27
N HIS A 46 -7.69 18.04 -7.59
CA HIS A 46 -8.33 17.89 -8.89
C HIS A 46 -7.35 17.56 -10.03
N VAL A 47 -6.41 16.65 -9.75
CA VAL A 47 -5.51 16.14 -10.79
C VAL A 47 -6.31 15.58 -11.98
N SER A 48 -5.90 15.93 -13.20
CA SER A 48 -6.58 15.50 -14.42
C SER A 48 -6.50 13.98 -14.60
N ASP A 49 -7.39 13.42 -15.41
CA ASP A 49 -7.43 11.97 -15.69
C ASP A 49 -6.10 11.45 -16.25
N ALA A 50 -5.47 12.23 -17.14
CA ALA A 50 -4.14 11.92 -17.65
C ALA A 50 -3.08 11.99 -16.53
N GLY A 51 -3.14 13.01 -15.67
CA GLY A 51 -2.22 13.16 -14.54
C GLY A 51 -2.35 12.03 -13.50
N GLN A 52 -3.56 11.54 -13.27
CA GLN A 52 -3.81 10.38 -12.39
C GLN A 52 -3.13 9.13 -12.93
N LEU A 53 -3.27 8.84 -14.23
CA LEU A 53 -2.56 7.72 -14.87
C LEU A 53 -1.05 7.94 -14.87
N GLU A 54 -0.57 9.16 -15.13
CA GLU A 54 0.85 9.47 -15.12
C GLU A 54 1.47 9.15 -13.76
N VAL A 55 0.85 9.62 -12.66
CA VAL A 55 1.31 9.33 -11.30
C VAL A 55 1.26 7.84 -11.02
N PHE A 56 0.17 7.17 -11.41
CA PHE A 56 0.06 5.72 -11.27
C PHE A 56 1.22 4.98 -11.95
N TYR A 57 1.53 5.30 -13.20
CA TYR A 57 2.62 4.63 -13.93
C TYR A 57 3.99 5.03 -13.40
N ARG A 58 4.19 6.29 -13.01
CA ARG A 58 5.42 6.77 -12.36
C ARG A 58 5.74 6.00 -11.08
N HIS A 59 4.71 5.63 -10.30
CA HIS A 59 4.85 4.91 -9.03
C HIS A 59 4.37 3.45 -9.06
N ALA A 60 4.23 2.87 -10.26
CA ALA A 60 3.59 1.56 -10.45
C ALA A 60 4.21 0.47 -9.57
N THR A 61 5.54 0.39 -9.49
CA THR A 61 6.22 -0.61 -8.65
C THR A 61 5.82 -0.52 -7.17
N HIS A 62 5.74 0.69 -6.62
CA HIS A 62 5.32 0.90 -5.24
C HIS A 62 3.84 0.52 -5.04
N ILE A 63 2.97 0.99 -5.94
CA ILE A 63 1.53 0.70 -5.90
C ILE A 63 1.26 -0.80 -5.98
N LEU A 64 1.91 -1.51 -6.92
CA LEU A 64 1.72 -2.95 -7.10
C LEU A 64 2.22 -3.74 -5.88
N SER A 65 3.32 -3.32 -5.26
CA SER A 65 3.80 -3.91 -4.00
C SER A 65 2.77 -3.75 -2.88
N ARG A 66 2.15 -2.56 -2.74
CA ARG A 66 1.08 -2.34 -1.77
C ARG A 66 -0.17 -3.15 -2.09
N ALA A 67 -0.53 -3.29 -3.37
CA ALA A 67 -1.68 -4.10 -3.80
C ALA A 67 -1.51 -5.58 -3.40
N MET A 68 -0.31 -6.15 -3.64
CA MET A 68 0.01 -7.52 -3.26
C MET A 68 -0.01 -7.74 -1.74
N ARG A 69 0.38 -6.74 -0.95
CA ARG A 69 0.28 -6.80 0.52
C ARG A 69 -1.16 -6.69 1.00
N LYS A 70 -1.94 -5.78 0.42
CA LYS A 70 -3.32 -5.48 0.81
C LYS A 70 -4.26 -6.65 0.52
N ARG A 71 -4.14 -7.26 -0.66
CA ARG A 71 -4.93 -8.43 -1.07
C ARG A 71 -4.02 -9.44 -1.81
N PRO A 72 -3.36 -10.35 -1.07
CA PRO A 72 -2.48 -11.34 -1.68
C PRO A 72 -3.22 -12.46 -2.41
N ILE A 73 -4.49 -12.69 -2.07
CA ILE A 73 -5.37 -13.72 -2.67
C ILE A 73 -6.53 -13.02 -3.37
N ALA A 74 -6.87 -13.47 -4.57
CA ALA A 74 -7.95 -12.89 -5.36
C ALA A 74 -9.32 -13.04 -4.68
N GLY A 75 -10.13 -11.98 -4.77
CA GLY A 75 -11.53 -11.91 -4.37
C GLY A 75 -12.41 -11.39 -5.51
N ALA A 76 -13.73 -11.41 -5.29
CA ALA A 76 -14.70 -10.91 -6.26
C ALA A 76 -14.91 -9.38 -6.17
N ASP A 77 -14.49 -8.76 -5.06
CA ASP A 77 -14.62 -7.33 -4.78
C ASP A 77 -13.60 -6.48 -5.55
N THR A 78 -13.91 -5.20 -5.75
CA THR A 78 -12.87 -4.20 -6.08
C THR A 78 -12.35 -3.63 -4.77
N ALA A 79 -11.09 -3.92 -4.46
CA ALA A 79 -10.49 -3.48 -3.20
C ALA A 79 -10.05 -2.01 -3.29
N ALA A 80 -10.64 -1.15 -2.46
CA ALA A 80 -10.31 0.27 -2.42
C ALA A 80 -9.06 0.54 -1.57
N PHE A 81 -8.14 1.33 -2.12
CA PHE A 81 -7.01 1.91 -1.39
C PHE A 81 -7.47 3.09 -0.52
N GLN A 82 -6.76 3.26 0.58
CA GLN A 82 -6.87 4.37 1.51
C GLN A 82 -5.47 5.00 1.67
N THR A 83 -5.41 6.25 2.12
CA THR A 83 -4.14 6.98 2.30
C THR A 83 -3.15 6.21 3.18
N LEU A 84 -3.64 5.51 4.20
CA LEU A 84 -2.82 4.69 5.09
C LEU A 84 -2.09 3.53 4.39
N ASP A 85 -2.60 3.00 3.28
CA ASP A 85 -1.93 1.92 2.55
C ASP A 85 -0.58 2.37 1.94
N PHE A 86 -0.40 3.69 1.75
CA PHE A 86 0.80 4.30 1.18
C PHE A 86 1.77 4.81 2.23
N THR A 87 1.36 4.89 3.50
CA THR A 87 2.27 5.28 4.57
C THR A 87 3.43 4.28 4.67
N PRO A 88 4.67 4.76 4.87
CA PRO A 88 5.76 3.90 5.25
C PRO A 88 5.36 3.22 6.55
N LEU A 89 5.39 1.89 6.59
CA LEU A 89 5.47 1.20 7.88
C LEU A 89 6.83 1.63 8.42
N VAL A 90 6.86 2.66 9.27
CA VAL A 90 7.94 2.77 10.24
C VAL A 90 7.90 1.44 10.95
N GLU A 91 8.94 0.64 10.74
CA GLU A 91 9.11 -0.65 11.39
C GLU A 91 8.89 -0.41 12.89
N VAL A 92 7.70 -0.77 13.41
CA VAL A 92 7.48 -0.94 14.84
C VAL A 92 8.16 -2.26 15.25
N ALA A 93 9.43 -2.41 14.84
CA ALA A 93 10.35 -3.47 15.18
C ALA A 93 11.47 -2.95 16.10
N GLN A 94 11.30 -1.75 16.68
CA GLN A 94 12.19 -1.21 17.71
C GLN A 94 11.55 -1.10 19.10
N ALA A 95 10.29 -1.53 19.28
CA ALA A 95 9.62 -1.52 20.59
C ALA A 95 9.55 -2.89 21.29
N ALA A 96 10.14 -3.95 20.71
CA ALA A 96 10.12 -5.30 21.29
C ALA A 96 11.47 -5.80 21.84
N THR A 97 12.53 -4.97 21.79
CA THR A 97 13.86 -5.34 22.33
C THR A 97 14.34 -4.33 23.38
N ALA A 98 13.51 -4.09 24.38
CA ALA A 98 13.93 -3.43 25.62
C ALA A 98 13.28 -4.15 26.82
N LEU A 99 13.69 -5.39 27.05
CA LEU A 99 13.63 -5.99 28.38
C LEU A 99 14.97 -5.67 29.07
N PRO A 100 15.00 -4.89 30.15
CA PRO A 100 16.19 -4.79 30.98
C PRO A 100 16.36 -6.11 31.74
N SER A 101 17.45 -6.80 31.43
CA SER A 101 18.01 -7.89 32.24
C SER A 101 18.73 -7.28 33.43
N GLU A 102 17.99 -7.01 34.52
CA GLU A 102 18.59 -6.81 35.85
C GLU A 102 18.34 -8.06 36.68
N ALA A 103 19.28 -9.01 36.58
CA ALA A 103 19.49 -10.01 37.62
C ALA A 103 20.64 -9.49 38.49
N GLU A 104 20.34 -8.53 39.38
CA GLU A 104 21.26 -8.14 40.44
C GLU A 104 21.22 -9.17 41.57
N GLY A 105 22.41 -9.63 41.93
CA GLY A 105 22.65 -10.75 42.82
C GLY A 105 22.18 -10.50 44.25
N TYR A 106 21.45 -11.48 44.79
CA TYR A 106 21.32 -11.67 46.23
C TYR A 106 22.69 -12.04 46.81
N LEU A 107 23.35 -11.07 47.43
CA LEU A 107 24.42 -11.31 48.40
C LEU A 107 23.80 -11.93 49.66
N ALA A 108 24.04 -13.22 49.86
CA ALA A 108 23.83 -13.87 51.14
C ALA A 108 25.04 -13.56 52.04
N SER A 109 24.81 -12.80 53.10
CA SER A 109 25.75 -12.58 54.19
C SER A 109 25.95 -13.89 54.98
N ASN A 110 27.20 -14.24 55.26
CA ASN A 110 27.61 -15.17 56.32
C ASN A 110 28.43 -14.40 57.35
#